data_AF-A0AAJ2U5J4-F1
#
_entry.id   AF-A0AAJ2U5J4-F1
#
_cell.length_a   1.000
_cell.length_b   1.000
_cell.length_c   1.000
_cell.angle_alpha   90.00
_cell.angle_beta   90.00
_cell.angle_gamma   90.00
#
_symmetry.space_group_name_H-M   'P 1'
#
loop_
_entity.id
_entity.type
_entity.pdbx_description
1 polymer ?
#
loop_
_entity_poly.entity_id
_entity_poly.type
_entity_poly.pdbx_seq_one_letter_code
_entity_poly.pdbx_strand_id
1 'polypeptide(L)'
;MSGKSDIVEKFEGIDGLLLGKKQVTFFAECLTDECLGGNTDDVKIIKAGIEDVDQIIELRRSIEEFHIRSDARDMLLRAMETGTGRSYYTAENGVMTSCVSTTAENSLSAMIVGVCTRKENRRQGLATAIMQKFFQDILDEGKTLCLFYDNPEAGRI
;
A
#
# COMPACT_ATOMS: atom_id res chain seq x y z
N MET A 1 -8.86 15.14 10.97
CA MET A 1 -9.08 14.07 11.98
C MET A 1 -9.39 12.78 11.23
N SER A 2 -8.95 11.62 11.73
CA SER A 2 -9.31 10.30 11.20
C SER A 2 -9.95 9.46 12.31
N GLY A 3 -10.92 8.60 11.96
CA GLY A 3 -11.65 7.79 12.92
C GLY A 3 -12.90 7.16 12.33
N LYS A 4 -13.66 6.43 13.15
CA LYS A 4 -14.98 5.88 12.75
C LYS A 4 -15.94 7.01 12.40
N SER A 5 -16.65 6.89 11.27
CA SER A 5 -17.54 7.92 10.73
C SER A 5 -18.51 8.45 11.80
N ASP A 6 -19.26 7.57 12.46
CA ASP A 6 -20.25 7.94 13.49
C ASP A 6 -19.66 8.68 14.69
N ILE A 7 -18.35 8.56 14.92
CA ILE A 7 -17.64 9.28 15.97
C ILE A 7 -17.15 10.62 15.45
N VAL A 8 -16.47 10.65 14.30
CA VAL A 8 -15.90 11.87 13.71
C VAL A 8 -17.01 12.88 13.36
N GLU A 9 -18.17 12.41 12.89
CA GLU A 9 -19.31 13.26 12.55
C GLU A 9 -19.85 14.05 13.74
N LYS A 10 -19.73 13.52 14.96
CA LYS A 10 -20.12 14.25 16.18
C LYS A 10 -19.25 15.48 16.44
N PHE A 11 -18.06 15.54 15.86
CA PHE A 11 -17.15 16.69 15.97
C PHE A 11 -17.37 17.74 14.87
N GLU A 12 -18.12 17.43 13.79
CA GLU A 12 -18.35 18.36 12.68
C GLU A 12 -19.18 19.58 13.09
N GLY A 13 -19.99 19.47 14.15
CA GLY A 13 -20.83 20.56 14.67
C GLY A 13 -20.22 21.38 15.81
N ILE A 14 -18.94 21.19 16.15
CA ILE A 14 -18.28 21.93 17.25
C ILE A 14 -17.73 23.25 16.73
N ASP A 15 -18.29 24.37 17.22
CA ASP A 15 -17.82 25.71 16.89
C ASP A 15 -16.32 25.87 17.20
N GLY A 16 -15.58 26.41 16.23
CA GLY A 16 -14.13 26.62 16.32
C GLY A 16 -13.25 25.42 15.98
N LEU A 17 -13.83 24.24 15.71
CA LEU A 17 -13.08 23.05 15.32
C LEU A 17 -12.99 22.91 13.79
N LEU A 18 -11.83 23.18 13.21
CA LEU A 18 -11.57 23.01 11.78
C LEU A 18 -11.18 21.55 11.46
N LEU A 19 -12.18 20.74 11.13
CA LEU A 19 -11.97 19.43 10.54
C LEU A 19 -11.74 19.64 9.04
N GLY A 20 -10.53 19.37 8.54
CA GLY A 20 -10.19 19.50 7.12
C GLY A 20 -11.08 18.65 6.19
N LYS A 21 -10.71 18.51 4.91
CA LYS A 21 -11.53 17.80 3.91
C LYS A 21 -11.96 16.41 4.40
N LYS A 22 -13.28 16.17 4.40
CA LYS A 22 -13.87 14.85 4.69
C LYS A 22 -13.52 13.86 3.57
N GLN A 23 -13.02 12.69 3.95
CA GLN A 23 -12.78 11.56 3.05
C GLN A 23 -13.32 10.31 3.72
N VAL A 24 -14.23 9.61 3.04
CA VAL A 24 -14.80 8.34 3.49
C VAL A 24 -14.06 7.23 2.76
N THR A 25 -13.60 6.23 3.51
CA THR A 25 -12.90 5.05 2.98
C THR A 25 -13.66 3.79 3.36
N PHE A 26 -13.53 2.76 2.54
CA PHE A 26 -13.92 1.39 2.84
C PHE A 26 -12.73 0.66 3.47
N PHE A 27 -13.03 -0.37 4.25
CA PHE A 27 -12.05 -1.23 4.89
C PHE A 27 -12.20 -2.65 4.37
N ALA A 28 -11.09 -3.26 3.98
CA ALA A 28 -10.99 -4.69 3.71
C ALA A 28 -9.82 -5.28 4.48
N GLU A 29 -9.97 -6.52 4.93
CA GLU A 29 -8.90 -7.31 5.53
C GLU A 29 -8.88 -8.71 4.91
N CYS A 30 -7.69 -9.28 4.82
CA CYS A 30 -7.51 -10.65 4.35
C CYS A 30 -7.02 -11.50 5.53
N LEU A 31 -7.79 -12.53 5.85
CA LEU A 31 -7.54 -13.42 6.99
C LEU A 31 -7.01 -14.80 6.56
N THR A 32 -7.04 -15.11 5.27
CA THR A 32 -6.73 -16.44 4.73
C THR A 32 -6.00 -16.33 3.39
N ASP A 33 -5.11 -17.28 3.11
CA ASP A 33 -4.44 -17.44 1.82
C ASP A 33 -5.22 -18.31 0.82
N GLU A 34 -6.41 -18.81 1.19
CA GLU A 34 -7.22 -19.74 0.39
C GLU A 34 -7.54 -19.25 -1.04
N CYS A 35 -7.54 -17.94 -1.27
CA CYS A 35 -7.79 -17.31 -2.56
C CYS A 35 -6.51 -16.88 -3.29
N LEU A 36 -5.31 -17.10 -2.73
CA LEU A 36 -4.02 -16.87 -3.39
C LEU A 36 -3.77 -17.97 -4.42
N GLY A 37 -4.51 -17.91 -5.53
CA GLY A 37 -4.35 -18.80 -6.69
C GLY A 37 -3.82 -18.04 -7.90
N GLY A 38 -2.77 -18.57 -8.53
CA GLY A 38 -2.22 -18.03 -9.77
C GLY A 38 -0.73 -18.37 -9.92
N ASN A 39 -0.32 -18.81 -11.12
CA ASN A 39 1.08 -19.10 -11.39
C ASN A 39 1.82 -17.76 -11.55
N THR A 40 2.61 -17.38 -10.54
CA THR A 40 3.40 -16.14 -10.53
C THR A 40 4.89 -16.38 -10.57
N ASP A 41 5.30 -17.65 -10.76
CA ASP A 41 6.68 -18.12 -10.76
C ASP A 41 7.58 -17.38 -11.78
N ASP A 42 7.01 -16.85 -12.85
CA ASP A 42 7.75 -16.11 -13.88
C ASP A 42 8.01 -14.64 -13.51
N VAL A 43 7.38 -14.10 -12.46
CA VAL A 43 7.53 -12.70 -12.06
C VAL A 43 8.56 -12.59 -10.94
N LYS A 44 9.71 -11.97 -11.25
CA LYS A 44 10.73 -11.69 -10.24
C LYS A 44 10.29 -10.55 -9.32
N ILE A 45 9.94 -10.89 -8.09
CA ILE A 45 9.56 -9.95 -7.03
C ILE A 45 10.74 -9.73 -6.09
N ILE A 46 11.01 -8.47 -5.76
CA ILE A 46 12.15 -8.04 -4.93
C ILE A 46 11.62 -7.30 -3.70
N LYS A 47 12.10 -7.68 -2.51
CA LYS A 47 11.89 -6.91 -1.28
C LYS A 47 12.81 -5.70 -1.28
N ALA A 48 12.24 -4.51 -1.17
CA ALA A 48 12.98 -3.26 -1.25
C ALA A 48 13.89 -3.03 -0.03
N GLY A 49 15.09 -2.52 -0.30
CA GLY A 49 15.99 -1.95 0.69
C GLY A 49 15.81 -0.44 0.85
N ILE A 50 16.62 0.16 1.73
CA ILE A 50 16.61 1.63 1.95
C ILE A 50 17.09 2.37 0.69
N GLU A 51 18.00 1.77 -0.05
CA GLU A 51 18.53 2.25 -1.33
C GLU A 51 17.47 2.39 -2.44
N ASP A 52 16.36 1.64 -2.32
CA ASP A 52 15.27 1.62 -3.29
C ASP A 52 14.24 2.73 -3.07
N VAL A 53 14.31 3.44 -1.93
CA VAL A 53 13.32 4.46 -1.53
C VAL A 53 13.13 5.53 -2.59
N ASP A 54 14.22 6.01 -3.21
CA ASP A 54 14.16 7.05 -4.23
C ASP A 54 13.43 6.58 -5.50
N GLN A 55 13.70 5.36 -5.96
CA GLN A 55 13.01 4.78 -7.12
C GLN A 55 11.52 4.51 -6.83
N ILE A 56 11.18 4.12 -5.60
CA ILE A 56 9.78 3.94 -5.19
C ILE A 56 9.04 5.28 -5.25
N ILE A 57 9.65 6.36 -4.72
CA ILE A 57 9.05 7.70 -4.78
C ILE A 57 8.92 8.19 -6.22
N GLU A 58 9.92 7.93 -7.08
CA GLU A 58 9.86 8.28 -8.50
C GLU A 58 8.73 7.55 -9.23
N LEU A 59 8.61 6.23 -9.03
CA LEU A 59 7.51 5.44 -9.58
C LEU A 59 6.16 6.00 -9.13
N ARG A 60 5.99 6.26 -7.83
CA ARG A 60 4.74 6.81 -7.30
C ARG A 60 4.41 8.19 -7.87
N ARG A 61 5.41 9.03 -8.16
CA ARG A 61 5.23 10.34 -8.80
C ARG A 61 4.82 10.25 -10.27
N SER A 62 5.13 9.15 -10.97
CA SER A 62 4.73 8.97 -12.36
C SER A 62 3.28 8.48 -12.52
N ILE A 63 2.61 8.13 -11.42
CA ILE A 63 1.21 7.72 -11.39
C ILE A 63 0.34 8.97 -11.27
N GLU A 64 -0.40 9.29 -12.33
CA GLU A 64 -1.29 10.47 -12.39
C GLU A 64 -2.33 10.46 -11.26
N GLU A 65 -2.77 9.27 -10.83
CA GLU A 65 -3.76 9.08 -9.78
C GLU A 65 -3.22 9.37 -8.37
N PHE A 66 -1.89 9.48 -8.19
CA PHE A 66 -1.26 9.61 -6.88
C PHE A 66 -0.90 11.05 -6.53
N HIS A 67 -1.31 11.48 -5.34
CA HIS A 67 -0.93 12.77 -4.76
C HIS A 67 0.22 12.58 -3.77
N ILE A 68 1.44 12.78 -4.25
CA ILE A 68 2.64 12.57 -3.42
C ILE A 68 2.93 13.79 -2.57
N ARG A 69 2.89 13.59 -1.25
CA ARG A 69 3.27 14.60 -0.26
C ARG A 69 4.77 14.90 -0.35
N SER A 70 5.16 16.12 0.03
CA SER A 70 6.57 16.52 0.08
C SER A 70 7.41 15.67 1.04
N ASP A 71 6.80 15.18 2.13
CA ASP A 71 7.42 14.35 3.16
C ASP A 71 7.37 12.84 2.87
N ALA A 72 6.80 12.41 1.74
CA ALA A 72 6.56 10.99 1.46
C ALA A 72 7.83 10.14 1.46
N ARG A 73 8.96 10.70 0.99
CA ARG A 73 10.27 10.04 0.99
C ARG A 73 10.74 9.74 2.41
N ASP A 74 10.75 10.78 3.26
CA ASP A 74 11.23 10.67 4.64
C ASP A 74 10.33 9.76 5.47
N MET A 75 9.02 9.78 5.22
CA MET A 75 8.07 8.87 5.85
C MET A 75 8.33 7.41 5.45
N LEU A 76 8.56 7.13 4.16
CA LEU A 76 8.86 5.79 3.67
C LEU A 76 10.19 5.28 4.24
N LEU A 77 11.23 6.12 4.21
CA LEU A 77 12.54 5.80 4.77
C LEU A 77 12.43 5.42 6.25
N ARG A 78 11.80 6.28 7.06
CA ARG A 78 11.61 6.01 8.50
C ARG A 78 10.80 4.74 8.75
N ALA A 79 9.77 4.48 7.94
CA ALA A 79 8.96 3.28 8.08
C ALA A 79 9.82 2.02 7.87
N MET A 80 10.69 2.02 6.87
CA MET A 80 11.61 0.91 6.60
C MET A 80 12.69 0.76 7.67
N GLU A 81 13.29 1.87 8.13
CA GLU A 81 14.30 1.86 9.20
C GLU A 81 13.74 1.34 10.54
N THR A 82 12.50 1.70 10.86
CA THR A 82 11.84 1.30 12.12
C THR A 82 11.10 -0.04 12.02
N GLY A 83 11.05 -0.66 10.84
CA GLY A 83 10.28 -1.88 10.60
C GLY A 83 8.76 -1.69 10.69
N THR A 84 8.27 -0.45 10.62
CA THR A 84 6.84 -0.11 10.64
C THR A 84 6.23 0.00 9.23
N GLY A 85 7.03 -0.32 8.22
CA GLY A 85 6.59 -0.53 6.84
C GLY A 85 7.67 -1.22 6.02
N ARG A 86 7.24 -1.92 4.96
CA ARG A 86 8.12 -2.58 3.98
C ARG A 86 7.58 -2.36 2.58
N SER A 87 8.40 -2.54 1.55
CA SER A 87 7.97 -2.43 0.16
C SER A 87 8.48 -3.59 -0.68
N TYR A 88 7.69 -4.01 -1.67
CA TYR A 88 8.05 -5.03 -2.64
C TYR A 88 7.81 -4.47 -4.03
N TYR A 89 8.67 -4.84 -4.97
CA TYR A 89 8.58 -4.34 -6.34
C TYR A 89 8.96 -5.40 -7.38
N THR A 90 8.56 -5.15 -8.61
CA THR A 90 9.06 -5.83 -9.81
C THR A 90 9.91 -4.86 -10.61
N ALA A 91 10.89 -5.36 -11.35
CA ALA A 91 11.73 -4.55 -12.20
C ALA A 91 12.01 -5.23 -13.54
N GLU A 92 12.04 -4.44 -14.60
CA GLU A 92 12.44 -4.85 -15.94
C GLU A 92 13.58 -3.94 -16.40
N ASN A 93 14.66 -4.52 -16.91
CA ASN A 93 15.86 -3.78 -17.37
C ASN A 93 16.40 -2.77 -16.34
N GLY A 94 16.34 -3.12 -15.05
CA GLY A 94 16.81 -2.27 -13.95
C GLY A 94 15.85 -1.15 -13.55
N VAL A 95 14.62 -1.13 -14.08
CA VAL A 95 13.65 -0.07 -13.81
C VAL A 95 12.40 -0.64 -13.12
N MET A 96 11.98 -0.07 -11.98
CA MET A 96 10.82 -0.54 -11.20
C MET A 96 9.48 -0.45 -11.93
N THR A 97 8.87 -1.58 -12.26
CA THR A 97 7.62 -1.64 -13.04
C THR A 97 6.36 -1.60 -12.16
N SER A 98 6.39 -2.20 -10.98
CA SER A 98 5.26 -2.23 -10.04
C SER A 98 5.76 -2.25 -8.61
N CYS A 99 5.00 -1.68 -7.67
CA CYS A 99 5.36 -1.57 -6.27
C CYS A 99 4.14 -1.69 -5.36
N VAL A 100 4.33 -2.31 -4.19
CA VAL A 100 3.42 -2.26 -3.03
C VAL A 100 4.22 -1.89 -1.79
N SER A 101 3.56 -1.24 -0.83
CA SER A 101 4.15 -1.01 0.48
C SER A 101 3.16 -1.29 1.61
N THR A 102 3.69 -1.45 2.82
CA THR A 102 2.92 -1.36 4.05
C THR A 102 3.29 -0.13 4.87
N THR A 103 2.38 0.26 5.75
CA THR A 103 2.61 1.18 6.85
C THR A 103 1.88 0.69 8.11
N ALA A 104 2.11 1.38 9.24
CA ALA A 104 1.55 1.05 10.54
C ALA A 104 1.74 -0.43 10.92
N GLU A 105 2.82 -1.04 10.40
CA GLU A 105 3.11 -2.45 10.62
C GLU A 105 3.52 -2.68 12.07
N ASN A 106 2.92 -3.69 12.68
CA ASN A 106 3.13 -4.08 14.06
C ASN A 106 3.00 -5.61 14.19
N SER A 107 3.03 -6.14 15.43
CA SER A 107 2.97 -7.58 15.68
C SER A 107 1.64 -8.24 15.30
N LEU A 108 0.58 -7.47 15.07
CA LEU A 108 -0.75 -7.97 14.77
C LEU A 108 -1.15 -7.73 13.31
N SER A 109 -0.78 -6.57 12.75
CA SER A 109 -1.31 -6.15 11.46
C SER A 109 -0.34 -5.29 10.66
N ALA A 110 -0.57 -5.20 9.35
CA ALA A 110 0.05 -4.22 8.47
C ALA A 110 -0.95 -3.65 7.46
N MET A 111 -0.87 -2.35 7.20
CA MET A 111 -1.77 -1.66 6.28
C MET A 111 -1.13 -1.51 4.92
N ILE A 112 -1.77 -2.05 3.87
CA ILE A 112 -1.35 -1.93 2.48
C ILE A 112 -1.55 -0.48 2.01
N VAL A 113 -0.50 0.09 1.41
CA VAL A 113 -0.48 1.44 0.85
C VAL A 113 0.39 1.49 -0.41
N GLY A 114 0.13 2.46 -1.28
CA GLY A 114 1.02 2.75 -2.41
C GLY A 114 1.14 1.65 -3.47
N VAL A 115 0.09 0.84 -3.65
CA VAL A 115 0.00 -0.16 -4.73
C VAL A 115 -0.06 0.56 -6.07
N CYS A 116 0.97 0.40 -6.90
CA CYS A 116 1.00 1.03 -8.21
C CYS A 116 1.80 0.23 -9.24
N THR A 117 1.41 0.37 -10.50
CA THR A 117 2.10 -0.20 -11.65
C THR A 117 2.28 0.87 -12.71
N ARG A 118 3.47 0.94 -13.32
CA ARG A 118 3.76 1.80 -14.46
C ARG A 118 2.74 1.60 -15.56
N LYS A 119 2.36 2.70 -16.21
CA LYS A 119 1.26 2.73 -17.20
C LYS A 119 1.48 1.73 -18.33
N GLU A 120 2.74 1.58 -18.77
CA GLU A 120 3.16 0.69 -19.85
C GLU A 120 3.15 -0.80 -19.43
N ASN A 121 3.22 -1.08 -18.13
CA ASN A 121 3.25 -2.42 -17.55
C ASN A 121 1.91 -2.84 -16.90
N ARG A 122 0.86 -2.02 -17.01
CA ARG A 122 -0.49 -2.36 -16.50
C ARG A 122 -1.07 -3.56 -17.27
N ARG A 123 -1.97 -4.32 -16.64
CA ARG A 123 -2.65 -5.53 -17.19
C ARG A 123 -1.72 -6.70 -17.53
N GLN A 124 -0.51 -6.72 -16.96
CA GLN A 124 0.43 -7.84 -17.07
C GLN A 124 0.44 -8.74 -15.82
N GLY A 125 -0.49 -8.53 -14.88
CA GLY A 125 -0.56 -9.31 -13.63
C GLY A 125 0.49 -8.97 -12.58
N LEU A 126 1.36 -7.98 -12.81
CA LEU A 126 2.47 -7.62 -11.89
C LEU A 126 1.99 -7.23 -10.48
N ALA A 127 0.98 -6.36 -10.39
CA ALA A 127 0.41 -5.98 -9.09
C ALA A 127 -0.14 -7.20 -8.34
N THR A 128 -0.89 -8.06 -9.04
CA THR A 128 -1.42 -9.30 -8.47
C THR A 128 -0.30 -10.21 -7.98
N ALA A 129 0.75 -10.40 -8.77
CA ALA A 129 1.89 -11.24 -8.38
C ALA A 129 2.60 -10.72 -7.14
N ILE A 130 2.89 -9.41 -7.10
CA ILE A 130 3.47 -8.78 -5.92
C ILE A 130 2.56 -8.96 -4.72
N MET A 131 1.25 -8.69 -4.85
CA MET A 131 0.29 -8.82 -3.76
C MET A 131 0.24 -10.25 -3.24
N GLN A 132 0.21 -11.27 -4.11
CA GLN A 132 0.20 -12.67 -3.67
C GLN A 132 1.42 -13.02 -2.82
N LYS A 133 2.61 -12.65 -3.27
CA LYS A 133 3.84 -12.84 -2.49
C LYS A 133 3.81 -12.07 -1.18
N PHE A 134 3.31 -10.83 -1.22
CA PHE A 134 3.25 -9.94 -0.08
C PHE A 134 2.26 -10.42 0.99
N PHE A 135 1.11 -10.96 0.57
CA PHE A 135 0.16 -11.63 1.46
C PHE A 135 0.76 -12.85 2.10
N GLN A 136 1.38 -13.74 1.32
CA GLN A 136 2.01 -14.94 1.88
C GLN A 136 3.04 -14.58 2.95
N ASP A 137 3.97 -13.68 2.65
CA ASP A 137 5.03 -13.30 3.58
C ASP A 137 4.49 -12.72 4.89
N ILE A 138 3.41 -11.93 4.84
CA ILE A 138 2.84 -11.30 6.04
C ILE A 138 1.95 -12.27 6.83
N LEU A 139 1.21 -13.15 6.15
CA LEU A 139 0.41 -14.20 6.79
C LEU A 139 1.29 -15.26 7.45
N ASP A 140 2.42 -15.63 6.84
CA ASP A 140 3.42 -16.55 7.41
C ASP A 140 4.05 -15.97 8.69
N GLU A 141 4.10 -14.64 8.81
CA GLU A 141 4.51 -13.94 10.03
C GLU A 141 3.39 -13.87 11.09
N GLY A 142 2.20 -14.41 10.82
CA GLY A 142 1.04 -14.40 11.71
C GLY A 142 0.32 -13.05 11.81
N LYS A 143 0.54 -12.14 10.83
CA LYS A 143 -0.05 -10.80 10.80
C LYS A 143 -1.24 -10.75 9.86
N THR A 144 -2.18 -9.84 10.13
CA THR A 144 -3.30 -9.54 9.23
C THR A 144 -2.98 -8.36 8.32
N LEU A 145 -3.25 -8.51 7.02
CA LEU A 145 -3.18 -7.40 6.07
C LEU A 145 -4.52 -6.69 5.97
N CYS A 146 -4.48 -5.36 6.00
CA CYS A 146 -5.65 -4.53 5.82
C CYS A 146 -5.44 -3.44 4.76
N LEU A 147 -6.54 -3.03 4.14
CA LEU A 147 -6.58 -2.02 3.10
C LEU A 147 -7.68 -1.01 3.40
N PHE A 148 -7.33 0.27 3.34
CA PHE A 148 -8.30 1.35 3.24
C PHE A 148 -8.30 1.88 1.81
N TYR A 149 -9.48 1.91 1.19
CA TYR A 149 -9.63 2.38 -0.19
C TYR A 149 -10.87 3.25 -0.35
N ASP A 150 -10.80 4.25 -1.22
CA ASP A 150 -11.92 5.13 -1.58
C ASP A 150 -12.47 4.82 -2.99
N ASN A 151 -11.68 4.16 -3.84
CA ASN A 151 -12.11 3.65 -5.14
C ASN A 151 -12.64 2.21 -5.05
N PRO A 152 -13.93 1.94 -5.29
CA PRO A 152 -14.51 0.59 -5.26
C PRO A 152 -13.82 -0.40 -6.21
N GLU A 153 -13.20 0.08 -7.29
CA GLU A 153 -12.44 -0.80 -8.19
C GLU A 153 -11.17 -1.37 -7.54
N ALA A 154 -10.58 -0.65 -6.58
CA ALA A 154 -9.41 -1.11 -5.83
C ALA A 154 -9.74 -2.25 -4.87
N GLY A 155 -11.00 -2.39 -4.46
CA GLY A 155 -11.48 -3.50 -3.62
C GLY A 155 -11.71 -4.82 -4.36
N ARG A 156 -11.48 -4.86 -5.69
CA ARG A 156 -11.59 -6.08 -6.51
C ARG A 156 -10.25 -6.77 -6.75
N ILE A 157 -9.17 -6.26 -6.15
CA ILE A 157 -7.80 -6.80 -6.23
C ILE A 157 -7.64 -7.93 -5.23
#